data_AF-A0A368GX81-F1
#
_entry.id   AF-A0A368GX81-F1
#
_cell.length_a   1.000
_cell.length_b   1.000
_cell.length_c   1.000
_cell.angle_alpha   90.00
_cell.angle_beta   90.00
_cell.angle_gamma   90.00
#
_symmetry.space_group_name_H-M   'P 1'
#
loop_
_entity.id
_entity.type
_entity.pdbx_description
1 polymer ?
#
loop_
_entity_poly.entity_id
_entity_poly.type
_entity_poly.pdbx_seq_one_letter_code
_entity_poly.pdbx_strand_id
1 'polypeptide(L)'
;MVHHVQHLERNASECTVLNLNTYLDHDIVRSDKFFDFIKNIGEYNWFMLRGSDLRKFTDLNVIKVHDGAHVSIIENTHLEKLPKFEWEDGAKVVFTVVENHNLDTTELLEEIKARKLEGSRVQRPFGEFPAIVARTSQNDSRKSADFG
;
A
#
# COMPACT_ATOMS: atom_id res chain seq x y z
N MET A 1 12.37 4.54 -15.03
CA MET A 1 11.46 3.38 -14.87
C MET A 1 12.31 2.13 -14.70
N VAL A 2 12.05 1.33 -13.67
CA VAL A 2 12.89 0.20 -13.22
C VAL A 2 12.19 -1.13 -13.51
N HIS A 3 12.72 -1.92 -14.45
CA HIS A 3 12.21 -3.26 -14.81
C HIS A 3 13.28 -4.36 -14.87
N HIS A 4 14.55 -4.06 -14.60
CA HIS A 4 15.65 -5.04 -14.63
C HIS A 4 16.70 -4.69 -13.59
N VAL A 5 17.47 -5.67 -13.11
CA VAL A 5 18.56 -5.46 -12.13
C VAL A 5 19.60 -4.46 -12.63
N GLN A 6 19.88 -4.46 -13.94
CA GLN A 6 20.79 -3.51 -14.58
C GLN A 6 20.33 -2.05 -14.47
N HIS A 7 19.02 -1.81 -14.32
CA HIS A 7 18.49 -0.47 -14.08
C HIS A 7 18.86 0.08 -12.69
N LEU A 8 19.27 -0.78 -11.75
CA LEU A 8 19.74 -0.38 -10.42
C LEU A 8 21.14 0.26 -10.45
N GLU A 9 21.83 0.23 -11.59
CA GLU A 9 23.14 0.88 -11.79
C GLU A 9 23.01 2.31 -12.32
N ARG A 10 21.79 2.74 -12.68
CA ARG A 10 21.51 4.10 -13.15
C ARG A 10 21.53 5.10 -11.99
N ASN A 11 21.57 6.39 -12.32
CA ASN A 11 21.33 7.43 -11.35
C ASN A 11 19.87 7.40 -10.87
N ALA A 12 19.66 7.06 -9.60
CA ALA A 12 18.32 6.93 -9.02
C ALA A 12 17.55 8.26 -9.04
N SER A 13 18.22 9.41 -8.97
CA SER A 13 17.58 10.73 -8.95
C SER A 13 16.91 11.11 -10.27
N GLU A 14 17.24 10.42 -11.37
CA GLU A 14 16.61 10.62 -12.69
C GLU A 14 15.38 9.73 -12.89
N CYS A 15 15.09 8.84 -11.94
CA CYS A 15 13.92 7.97 -12.00
C CYS A 15 12.77 8.58 -11.20
N THR A 16 11.61 8.74 -11.81
CA THR A 16 10.36 9.21 -11.14
C THR A 16 9.28 8.14 -11.11
N VAL A 17 9.58 6.93 -11.59
CA VAL A 17 8.61 5.84 -11.76
C VAL A 17 9.17 4.54 -11.21
N LEU A 18 8.49 3.99 -10.21
CA LEU A 18 8.65 2.62 -9.73
C LEU A 18 7.43 1.82 -10.13
N ASN A 19 7.67 0.71 -10.82
CA ASN A 19 6.64 -0.21 -11.25
C ASN A 19 7.15 -1.63 -10.97
N LEU A 20 6.75 -2.19 -9.84
CA LEU A 20 7.11 -3.54 -9.45
C LEU A 20 5.88 -4.43 -9.51
N ASN A 21 5.98 -5.43 -10.36
CA ASN A 21 5.10 -6.58 -10.38
C ASN A 21 5.95 -7.81 -10.12
N THR A 22 6.00 -8.24 -8.87
CA THR A 22 6.93 -9.30 -8.43
C THR A 22 6.65 -10.68 -9.00
N TYR A 23 5.47 -10.93 -9.57
CA TYR A 23 5.27 -12.10 -10.43
C TYR A 23 6.26 -12.13 -11.62
N LEU A 24 6.76 -10.96 -12.05
CA LEU A 24 7.69 -10.77 -13.15
C LEU A 24 9.07 -10.27 -12.69
N ASP A 25 9.14 -9.55 -11.55
CA ASP A 25 10.32 -8.78 -11.13
C ASP A 25 11.10 -9.39 -9.94
N HIS A 26 10.95 -10.69 -9.69
CA HIS A 26 11.50 -11.39 -8.52
C HIS A 26 13.02 -11.20 -8.32
N ASP A 27 13.80 -11.13 -9.40
CA ASP A 27 15.26 -10.99 -9.33
C ASP A 27 15.71 -9.59 -8.90
N ILE A 28 14.89 -8.57 -9.16
CA ILE A 28 15.19 -7.18 -8.81
C ILE A 28 15.03 -6.99 -7.31
N VAL A 29 13.91 -7.46 -6.75
CA VAL A 29 13.60 -7.29 -5.32
C VAL A 29 14.56 -8.06 -4.41
N ARG A 30 15.25 -9.07 -4.94
CA ARG A 30 16.29 -9.82 -4.23
C ARG A 30 17.67 -9.17 -4.26
N SER A 31 17.88 -8.14 -5.09
CA SER A 31 19.15 -7.42 -5.15
C SER A 31 19.34 -6.58 -3.89
N ASP A 32 20.51 -6.68 -3.26
CA ASP A 32 20.85 -5.84 -2.09
C ASP A 32 20.83 -4.34 -2.43
N LYS A 33 21.07 -3.99 -3.70
CA LYS A 33 21.04 -2.60 -4.19
C LYS A 33 19.63 -2.06 -4.42
N PHE A 34 18.62 -2.93 -4.49
CA PHE A 34 17.27 -2.53 -4.87
C PHE A 34 16.68 -1.53 -3.89
N PHE A 35 16.79 -1.81 -2.59
CA PHE A 35 16.28 -0.92 -1.55
C PHE A 35 16.99 0.43 -1.58
N ASP A 36 18.32 0.44 -1.63
CA ASP A 36 19.09 1.69 -1.74
C ASP A 36 18.73 2.49 -2.99
N PHE A 37 18.50 1.83 -4.11
CA PHE A 37 18.08 2.49 -5.35
C PHE A 37 16.74 3.21 -5.18
N ILE A 38 15.72 2.54 -4.66
CA ILE A 38 14.40 3.14 -4.47
C ILE A 38 14.36 4.19 -3.36
N LYS A 39 15.24 4.11 -2.33
CA LYS A 39 15.36 5.17 -1.32
C LYS A 39 15.88 6.47 -1.91
N ASN A 40 16.71 6.36 -2.96
CA ASN A 40 17.39 7.50 -3.59
C ASN A 40 16.62 8.07 -4.79
N ILE A 41 15.45 7.53 -5.12
CA ILE A 41 14.51 8.20 -6.01
C ILE A 41 13.96 9.41 -5.25
N GLY A 42 14.26 10.61 -5.74
CA GLY A 42 13.94 11.85 -5.04
C GLY A 42 12.43 12.06 -4.84
N GLU A 43 11.66 11.87 -5.91
CA GLU A 43 10.21 12.09 -5.91
C GLU A 43 9.53 11.27 -7.01
N TYR A 44 8.36 10.72 -6.71
CA TYR A 44 7.66 9.77 -7.57
C TYR A 44 6.44 10.41 -8.26
N ASN A 45 6.37 10.23 -9.58
CA ASN A 45 5.14 10.43 -10.37
C ASN A 45 4.25 9.18 -10.32
N TRP A 46 4.88 8.01 -10.27
CA TRP A 46 4.17 6.73 -10.24
C TRP A 46 4.90 5.77 -9.33
N PHE A 47 4.16 5.22 -8.37
CA PHE A 47 4.67 4.27 -7.41
C PHE A 47 3.74 3.07 -7.39
N MET A 48 4.21 1.91 -7.86
CA MET A 48 3.41 0.69 -7.89
C MET A 48 4.14 -0.50 -7.29
N LEU A 49 3.47 -1.17 -6.35
CA LEU A 49 3.86 -2.42 -5.72
C LEU A 49 2.73 -3.44 -5.87
N ARG A 50 2.98 -4.51 -6.63
CA ARG A 50 2.00 -5.60 -6.79
C ARG A 50 2.59 -6.97 -6.47
N GLY A 51 1.89 -7.77 -5.67
CA GLY A 51 2.20 -9.18 -5.41
C GLY A 51 3.47 -9.43 -4.59
N SER A 52 4.05 -8.38 -4.00
CA SER A 52 5.46 -8.36 -3.62
C SER A 52 5.70 -8.87 -2.20
N ASP A 53 6.63 -9.83 -2.05
CA ASP A 53 7.13 -10.27 -0.74
C ASP A 53 8.14 -9.23 -0.21
N LEU A 54 7.58 -8.13 0.28
CA LEU A 54 8.29 -6.91 0.66
C LEU A 54 8.41 -6.76 2.18
N ARG A 55 8.73 -7.85 2.89
CA ARG A 55 8.94 -7.83 4.35
C ARG A 55 9.95 -6.78 4.84
N LYS A 56 10.92 -6.39 4.00
CA LYS A 56 11.94 -5.36 4.30
C LYS A 56 11.59 -3.95 3.79
N PHE A 57 10.50 -3.79 3.05
CA PHE A 57 10.15 -2.51 2.44
C PHE A 57 9.69 -1.46 3.45
N THR A 58 9.29 -1.91 4.64
CA THR A 58 8.95 -1.08 5.80
C THR A 58 10.12 -0.21 6.31
N ASP A 59 11.35 -0.47 5.87
CA ASP A 59 12.54 0.31 6.26
C ASP A 59 12.72 1.59 5.42
N LEU A 60 11.80 1.89 4.51
CA LEU A 60 11.69 3.19 3.86
C LEU A 60 10.91 4.14 4.77
N ASN A 61 11.60 5.13 5.35
CA ASN A 61 10.96 6.04 6.29
C ASN A 61 9.97 7.00 5.61
N VAL A 62 10.29 7.48 4.40
CA VAL A 62 9.49 8.49 3.69
C VAL A 62 9.60 8.29 2.18
N ILE A 63 8.47 8.41 1.48
CA ILE A 63 8.35 8.47 0.02
C ILE A 63 7.72 9.80 -0.37
N LYS A 64 8.42 10.58 -1.19
CA LYS A 64 7.89 11.85 -1.73
C LYS A 64 7.17 11.60 -3.05
N VAL A 65 6.00 12.19 -3.26
CA VAL A 65 5.21 12.05 -4.49
C VAL A 65 4.83 13.42 -5.05
N HIS A 66 4.89 13.52 -6.39
CA HIS A 66 4.60 14.75 -7.13
C HIS A 66 3.11 15.08 -7.18
N ASP A 67 2.77 16.33 -7.51
CA ASP A 67 1.42 16.69 -7.94
C ASP A 67 1.01 15.90 -9.19
N GLY A 68 -0.18 15.30 -9.16
CA GLY A 68 -0.68 14.38 -10.18
C GLY A 68 -0.22 12.94 -10.02
N ALA A 69 0.52 12.59 -8.95
CA ALA A 69 1.07 11.25 -8.79
C ALA A 69 0.01 10.18 -8.49
N HIS A 70 0.33 8.94 -8.87
CA HIS A 70 -0.46 7.76 -8.54
C HIS A 70 0.37 6.76 -7.73
N VAL A 71 -0.16 6.39 -6.57
CA VAL A 71 0.37 5.35 -5.68
C VAL A 71 -0.55 4.13 -5.74
N SER A 72 -0.02 2.97 -6.09
CA SER A 72 -0.76 1.72 -6.25
C SER A 72 -0.07 0.57 -5.48
N ILE A 73 -0.74 0.01 -4.48
CA ILE A 73 -0.19 -1.04 -3.62
C ILE A 73 -1.22 -2.14 -3.51
N ILE A 74 -1.00 -3.24 -4.22
CA ILE A 74 -2.03 -4.25 -4.50
C ILE A 74 -1.51 -5.66 -4.24
N GLU A 75 -2.31 -6.53 -3.61
CA GLU A 75 -2.03 -7.97 -3.47
C GLU A 75 -0.70 -8.29 -2.74
N ASN A 76 -0.21 -7.44 -1.83
CA ASN A 76 1.04 -7.69 -1.09
C ASN A 76 0.74 -8.44 0.22
N THR A 77 0.72 -9.77 0.17
CA THR A 77 0.28 -10.64 1.28
C THR A 77 1.07 -10.47 2.58
N HIS A 78 2.37 -10.15 2.50
CA HIS A 78 3.25 -10.04 3.67
C HIS A 78 3.57 -8.59 4.06
N LEU A 79 2.96 -7.61 3.41
CA LEU A 79 3.19 -6.21 3.72
C LEU A 79 2.34 -5.82 4.95
N GLU A 80 3.01 -5.43 6.02
CA GLU A 80 2.35 -5.06 7.28
C GLU A 80 2.21 -3.55 7.48
N LYS A 81 3.18 -2.77 6.97
CA LYS A 81 3.22 -1.32 7.11
C LYS A 81 3.56 -0.63 5.80
N LEU A 82 3.06 0.60 5.65
CA LEU A 82 3.43 1.50 4.58
C LEU A 82 4.57 2.43 5.02
N PRO A 83 5.42 2.88 4.09
CA PRO A 83 6.23 4.07 4.33
C PRO A 83 5.32 5.29 4.47
N LYS A 84 5.82 6.34 5.11
CA LYS A 84 5.12 7.64 5.11
C LYS A 84 5.16 8.23 3.72
N PHE A 85 4.03 8.74 3.23
CA PHE A 85 3.98 9.48 1.97
C PHE A 85 4.01 10.99 2.25
N GLU A 86 4.80 11.74 1.51
CA GLU A 86 4.88 13.20 1.60
C GLU A 86 4.58 13.82 0.24
N TRP A 87 3.72 14.83 0.22
CA TRP A 87 3.34 15.60 -0.95
C TRP A 87 2.96 17.02 -0.55
N GLU A 88 3.05 17.94 -1.51
CA GLU A 88 2.72 19.36 -1.31
C GLU A 88 1.24 19.58 -0.99
N ASP A 89 0.95 20.62 -0.20
CA ASP A 89 -0.42 20.99 0.12
C ASP A 89 -1.18 21.44 -1.14
N GLY A 90 -2.37 20.86 -1.35
CA GLY A 90 -3.18 21.11 -2.54
C GLY A 90 -2.82 20.23 -3.75
N ALA A 91 -1.79 19.40 -3.66
CA ALA A 91 -1.44 18.45 -4.71
C ALA A 91 -2.53 17.38 -4.90
N LYS A 92 -2.73 16.98 -6.15
CA LYS A 92 -3.68 15.94 -6.56
C LYS A 92 -2.96 14.60 -6.59
N VAL A 93 -3.07 13.83 -5.52
CA VAL A 93 -2.49 12.49 -5.42
C VAL A 93 -3.60 11.46 -5.33
N VAL A 94 -3.46 10.37 -6.08
CA VAL A 94 -4.42 9.25 -6.06
C VAL A 94 -3.76 8.01 -5.44
N PHE A 95 -4.41 7.45 -4.41
CA PHE A 95 -3.99 6.20 -3.78
C PHE A 95 -4.92 5.06 -4.18
N THR A 96 -4.35 3.91 -4.55
CA THR A 96 -5.06 2.65 -4.77
C THR A 96 -4.39 1.57 -3.95
N VAL A 97 -4.90 1.32 -2.74
CA VAL A 97 -4.33 0.35 -1.81
C VAL A 97 -5.38 -0.71 -1.48
N VAL A 98 -5.26 -1.90 -2.06
CA VAL A 98 -6.28 -2.95 -1.95
C VAL A 98 -5.66 -4.35 -1.89
N GLU A 99 -6.35 -5.30 -1.27
CA GLU A 99 -5.96 -6.72 -1.25
C GLU A 99 -4.60 -6.99 -0.56
N ASN A 100 -4.17 -6.12 0.35
CA ASN A 100 -2.98 -6.33 1.20
C ASN A 100 -3.44 -6.80 2.58
N HIS A 101 -3.59 -8.12 2.75
CA HIS A 101 -4.38 -8.66 3.87
C HIS A 101 -3.81 -8.38 5.27
N ASN A 102 -2.53 -8.07 5.40
CA ASN A 102 -1.89 -7.78 6.70
C ASN A 102 -1.55 -6.30 6.89
N LEU A 103 -1.91 -5.45 5.92
CA LEU A 103 -1.48 -4.06 5.90
C LEU A 103 -2.35 -3.17 6.79
N ASP A 104 -1.71 -2.46 7.71
CA ASP A 104 -2.33 -1.34 8.40
C ASP A 104 -2.35 -0.10 7.49
N THR A 105 -3.55 0.47 7.32
CA THR A 105 -3.80 1.64 6.45
C THR A 105 -4.40 2.81 7.22
N THR A 106 -4.43 2.74 8.56
CA THR A 106 -5.10 3.71 9.43
C THR A 106 -4.61 5.13 9.17
N GLU A 107 -3.31 5.35 9.25
CA GLU A 107 -2.69 6.67 9.06
C GLU A 107 -2.96 7.22 7.64
N LEU A 108 -2.80 6.39 6.61
CA LEU A 108 -3.07 6.80 5.23
C LEU A 108 -4.52 7.21 5.02
N LEU A 109 -5.47 6.50 5.62
CA LEU A 109 -6.89 6.83 5.56
C LEU A 109 -7.21 8.16 6.25
N GLU A 110 -6.57 8.44 7.39
CA GLU A 110 -6.72 9.71 8.09
C GLU A 110 -6.18 10.86 7.25
N GLU A 111 -5.00 10.71 6.64
CA GLU A 111 -4.40 11.73 5.77
C GLU A 111 -5.24 12.01 4.53
N ILE A 112 -5.73 10.96 3.85
CA ILE A 112 -6.60 11.09 2.66
C ILE A 112 -7.88 11.87 3.01
N LYS A 113 -8.50 11.58 4.16
CA LYS A 113 -9.70 12.28 4.62
C LYS A 113 -9.41 13.73 5.00
N ALA A 114 -8.34 13.96 5.76
CA ALA A 114 -7.95 15.30 6.21
C ALA A 114 -7.65 16.23 5.04
N ARG A 115 -6.98 15.71 4.00
CA ARG A 115 -6.61 16.46 2.80
C ARG A 115 -7.65 16.39 1.68
N LYS A 116 -8.77 15.68 1.87
CA LYS A 116 -9.88 15.54 0.92
C LYS A 116 -9.42 15.05 -0.47
N LEU A 117 -8.53 14.06 -0.50
CA LEU A 117 -8.04 13.50 -1.76
C LEU A 117 -9.15 12.70 -2.46
N GLU A 118 -9.59 13.19 -3.62
CA GLU A 118 -10.60 12.54 -4.44
C GLU A 118 -10.02 11.36 -5.26
N GLY A 119 -10.87 10.40 -5.63
CA GLY A 119 -10.49 9.27 -6.47
C GLY A 119 -9.64 8.18 -5.77
N SER A 120 -9.21 8.41 -4.53
CA SER A 120 -8.45 7.42 -3.76
C SER A 120 -9.32 6.26 -3.28
N ARG A 121 -8.82 5.04 -3.42
CA ARG A 121 -9.43 3.80 -2.94
C ARG A 121 -8.43 3.06 -2.06
N VAL A 122 -8.66 3.10 -0.75
CA VAL A 122 -7.82 2.45 0.25
C VAL A 122 -8.66 1.47 1.05
N GLN A 123 -8.19 0.23 1.20
CA GLN A 123 -8.80 -0.80 2.04
C GLN A 123 -8.86 -0.34 3.50
N ARG A 124 -9.70 -0.98 4.31
CA ARG A 124 -9.64 -0.76 5.76
C ARG A 124 -8.44 -1.49 6.37
N PRO A 125 -7.97 -1.06 7.56
CA PRO A 125 -6.98 -1.80 8.31
C PRO A 125 -7.47 -3.23 8.58
N PHE A 126 -6.55 -4.18 8.54
CA PHE A 126 -6.87 -5.56 8.89
C PHE A 126 -7.35 -5.65 10.35
N GLY A 127 -8.42 -6.42 10.59
CA GLY A 127 -9.03 -6.59 11.92
C GLY A 127 -10.20 -5.65 12.22
N GLU A 128 -10.42 -4.58 11.45
CA GLU A 128 -11.62 -3.75 11.55
C GLU A 128 -12.78 -4.33 10.73
N PHE A 129 -13.42 -5.36 11.27
CA PHE A 129 -14.72 -5.80 10.75
C PHE A 129 -15.81 -4.88 11.30
N PRO A 130 -16.77 -4.41 10.47
CA PRO A 130 -17.96 -3.76 11.01
C PRO A 130 -18.60 -4.70 12.03
N ALA A 131 -18.94 -4.19 13.22
CA ALA A 131 -19.61 -4.92 14.30
C ALA A 131 -21.03 -5.46 13.93
N ILE A 132 -21.33 -5.56 12.64
CA ILE A 132 -22.58 -6.05 12.07
C ILE A 132 -22.58 -7.59 12.01
N VAL A 133 -21.42 -8.26 12.01
CA VAL A 133 -21.37 -9.74 11.93
C VAL A 133 -21.51 -10.42 13.30
N ALA A 134 -21.32 -9.70 14.42
CA ALA A 134 -21.38 -10.28 15.76
C ALA A 134 -22.80 -10.34 16.37
N ARG A 135 -23.82 -9.74 15.74
CA ARG A 135 -25.19 -9.72 16.27
C ARG A 135 -26.12 -10.81 15.74
N THR A 136 -25.70 -11.58 14.75
CA THR A 136 -26.55 -12.64 14.16
C THR A 136 -26.46 -13.97 14.93
N SER A 137 -25.50 -14.14 15.83
CA SER A 137 -25.27 -15.42 16.53
C SER A 137 -25.96 -15.54 17.90
N GLN A 138 -26.69 -14.51 18.36
CA GLN A 138 -27.36 -14.54 19.68
C GLN A 138 -28.90 -14.64 19.62
N ASN A 139 -29.52 -14.66 18.44
CA ASN A 139 -30.98 -14.70 18.33
C ASN A 139 -31.59 -16.07 17.98
N ASP A 140 -30.78 -17.10 17.68
CA ASP A 140 -31.28 -18.45 17.34
C ASP A 140 -31.40 -19.41 18.54
N SER A 141 -31.16 -18.96 19.77
CA SER A 141 -31.25 -19.82 20.96
C SER A 141 -32.50 -19.60 21.84
N ARG A 142 -33.50 -18.83 21.39
CA ARG A 142 -34.75 -18.58 22.15
C ARG A 142 -36.04 -18.89 21.39
N LYS A 143 -36.06 -20.00 20.65
CA LYS A 143 -37.32 -20.53 20.10
C LYS A 143 -37.35 -22.06 20.08
N SER A 144 -37.12 -22.68 21.24
CA SER A 144 -37.34 -24.13 21.44
C SER A 144 -37.60 -24.43 22.93
N ALA A 145 -38.62 -23.80 23.51
CA ALA A 145 -39.18 -24.21 24.81
C ALA A 145 -40.58 -23.61 24.92
N ASP A 146 -41.56 -24.29 24.32
CA ASP A 146 -42.95 -24.37 24.76
C ASP A 146 -43.76 -25.10 23.69
N PHE A 147 -43.72 -26.42 23.73
CA PHE A 147 -44.80 -27.33 23.31
C PHE A 147 -44.58 -28.64 24.07
N GLY A 148 -45.36 -28.83 25.13
CA GLY A 148 -45.38 -30.00 26.00
C GLY A 148 -46.32 -29.77 27.16
#